data_AF-A0A816H331-F1
#
_entry.id   AF-A0A816H331-F1
#
_cell.length_a   1.000
_cell.length_b   1.000
_cell.length_c   1.000
_cell.angle_alpha   90.00
_cell.angle_beta   90.00
_cell.angle_gamma   90.00
#
_symmetry.space_group_name_H-M   'P 1'
#
loop_
_entity.id
_entity.type
_entity.pdbx_description
1 polymer ?
#
loop_
_entity_poly.entity_id
_entity_poly.type
_entity_poly.pdbx_seq_one_letter_code
_entity_poly.pdbx_strand_id
1 'polypeptide(L)'
;MKSSYYLDLLRGQCQELPDVRSKVVRVFVSSTFTDTLIERDSLIENIFPRLKNYCREKYGLEFRYVDMRWGIQIESANNHEEVATCLKEIELCKKYSVATNFVVLLSHRYGSRPIPAQIRASLFELLKETVCNEQNENNEGKLLTQWYQLDTNSIPPTYILKNISSIIPNFLSKNTDEIKQADKEWKKINNCLRQCLRQAAETCLQQGQITEIDYDEFFISITEKEIINGILSAEDANERTLFFT
;
A
#
# COMPACT_ATOMS: atom_id res chain seq x y z
N MET A 1 -42.85 -10.72 4.85
CA MET A 1 -42.07 -11.60 5.76
C MET A 1 -40.95 -10.82 6.44
N LYS A 2 -41.25 -10.11 7.54
CA LYS A 2 -40.28 -9.55 8.48
C LYS A 2 -40.72 -10.03 9.86
N SER A 3 -40.21 -11.14 10.40
CA SER A 3 -40.64 -11.55 11.76
C SER A 3 -39.83 -12.61 12.50
N SER A 4 -38.94 -13.42 11.91
CA SER A 4 -38.23 -14.45 12.72
C SER A 4 -37.13 -13.83 13.55
N TYR A 5 -36.23 -13.11 12.87
CA TYR A 5 -35.00 -12.57 13.45
C TYR A 5 -35.18 -11.74 14.74
N TYR A 6 -36.11 -10.77 14.75
CA TYR A 6 -36.33 -9.91 15.93
C TYR A 6 -36.98 -10.66 17.11
N LEU A 7 -37.78 -11.69 16.84
CA LEU A 7 -38.35 -12.53 17.89
C LEU A 7 -37.28 -13.42 18.52
N ASP A 8 -36.35 -13.93 17.72
CA ASP A 8 -35.25 -14.77 18.20
C ASP A 8 -34.26 -13.96 19.05
N LEU A 9 -34.00 -12.70 18.67
CA LEU A 9 -33.24 -11.75 19.50
C LEU A 9 -33.92 -11.49 20.86
N LEU A 10 -35.23 -11.26 20.87
CA LEU A 10 -36.01 -11.07 22.11
C LEU A 10 -36.07 -12.33 22.98
N ARG A 11 -35.86 -13.52 22.39
CA ARG A 11 -35.73 -14.80 23.08
C ARG A 11 -34.31 -15.08 23.59
N GLY A 12 -33.37 -14.16 23.38
CA GLY A 12 -31.98 -14.30 23.81
C GLY A 12 -31.11 -15.14 22.88
N GLN A 13 -31.55 -15.40 21.65
CA GLN A 13 -30.77 -16.13 20.63
C GLN A 13 -29.98 -15.13 19.78
N CYS A 14 -28.71 -14.91 20.13
CA CYS A 14 -27.84 -13.92 19.49
C CYS A 14 -26.99 -14.51 18.34
N GLN A 15 -27.56 -15.30 17.44
CA GLN A 15 -26.76 -16.05 16.45
C GLN A 15 -26.60 -15.34 15.10
N GLU A 16 -27.53 -14.48 14.66
CA GLU A 16 -27.46 -13.83 13.34
C GLU A 16 -28.03 -12.40 13.34
N LEU A 17 -27.34 -11.44 13.97
CA LEU A 17 -27.72 -10.02 13.82
C LEU A 17 -27.69 -9.61 12.33
N PRO A 18 -28.62 -8.77 11.82
CA PRO A 18 -28.59 -8.34 10.43
C PRO A 18 -27.36 -7.45 10.28
N ASP A 19 -26.75 -7.45 9.09
CA ASP A 19 -25.69 -6.50 8.80
C ASP A 19 -26.20 -5.07 9.06
N VAL A 20 -25.60 -4.45 10.09
CA VAL A 20 -25.87 -3.06 10.40
C VAL A 20 -25.40 -2.26 9.20
N ARG A 21 -26.34 -1.65 8.48
CA ARG A 21 -26.00 -0.77 7.36
C ARG A 21 -25.06 0.31 7.89
N SER A 22 -23.85 0.35 7.33
CA SER A 22 -22.92 1.44 7.58
C SER A 22 -23.62 2.78 7.33
N LYS A 23 -23.25 3.81 8.09
CA LYS A 23 -23.74 5.18 7.90
C LYS A 23 -22.64 6.08 7.36
N VAL A 24 -21.65 5.49 6.70
CA VAL A 24 -20.44 6.20 6.26
C VAL A 24 -20.29 6.08 4.75
N VAL A 25 -20.04 7.20 4.08
CA VAL A 25 -19.44 7.26 2.75
C VAL A 25 -17.95 7.44 2.97
N ARG A 26 -17.17 6.40 2.70
CA ARG A 26 -15.71 6.39 2.89
C ARG A 26 -15.02 6.20 1.55
N VAL A 27 -14.29 7.21 1.10
CA VAL A 27 -13.66 7.21 -0.23
C VAL A 27 -12.15 7.16 -0.09
N PHE A 28 -11.50 6.15 -0.66
CA PHE A 28 -10.05 6.15 -0.86
C PHE A 28 -9.69 6.97 -2.10
N VAL A 29 -8.75 7.90 -1.98
CA VAL A 29 -8.26 8.73 -3.07
C VAL A 29 -6.86 8.27 -3.47
N SER A 30 -6.77 7.61 -4.63
CA SER A 30 -5.51 7.18 -5.24
C SER A 30 -5.03 8.24 -6.23
N SER A 31 -3.75 8.62 -6.14
CA SER A 31 -3.10 9.45 -7.15
C SER A 31 -1.57 9.46 -6.99
N THR A 32 -0.89 10.01 -7.99
CA THR A 32 0.52 10.39 -7.93
C THR A 32 0.71 11.77 -7.31
N PHE A 33 1.83 11.98 -6.60
CA PHE A 33 1.94 13.11 -5.68
C PHE A 33 2.06 14.47 -6.36
N THR A 34 2.96 14.63 -7.32
CA THR A 34 3.41 15.95 -7.80
C THR A 34 2.58 16.53 -8.94
N ASP A 35 1.96 15.66 -9.73
CA ASP A 35 1.26 15.97 -10.98
C ASP A 35 -0.26 15.94 -10.85
N THR A 36 -0.77 15.77 -9.62
CA THR A 36 -2.20 15.89 -9.29
C THR A 36 -2.46 16.85 -8.11
N LEU A 37 -1.48 17.70 -7.77
CA LEU A 37 -1.56 18.58 -6.60
C LEU A 37 -2.78 19.50 -6.66
N ILE A 38 -2.99 20.16 -7.81
CA ILE A 38 -4.07 21.13 -8.00
C ILE A 38 -5.44 20.46 -7.88
N GLU A 39 -5.61 19.30 -8.50
CA GLU A 39 -6.85 18.52 -8.49
C GLU A 39 -7.17 18.06 -7.06
N ARG A 40 -6.16 17.61 -6.31
CA ARG A 40 -6.32 17.16 -4.93
C ARG A 40 -6.60 18.29 -3.96
N ASP A 41 -5.90 19.41 -4.08
CA ASP A 41 -6.15 20.59 -3.27
C ASP A 41 -7.58 21.08 -3.50
N SER A 42 -8.04 21.09 -4.76
CA SER A 42 -9.43 21.42 -5.09
C SER A 42 -10.43 20.44 -4.48
N LEU A 43 -10.14 19.12 -4.48
CA LEU A 43 -10.97 18.14 -3.81
C LEU A 43 -11.09 18.42 -2.30
N ILE A 44 -9.95 18.66 -1.64
CA ILE A 44 -9.87 18.83 -0.18
C ILE A 44 -10.50 20.16 0.26
N GLU A 45 -10.22 21.25 -0.44
CA GLU A 45 -10.64 22.59 -0.05
C GLU A 45 -12.08 22.90 -0.46
N ASN A 46 -12.52 22.41 -1.63
CA ASN A 46 -13.79 22.84 -2.21
C ASN A 46 -14.85 21.73 -2.24
N ILE A 47 -14.47 20.50 -2.60
CA ILE A 47 -15.45 19.44 -2.92
C ILE A 47 -15.81 18.61 -1.68
N PHE A 48 -14.83 18.06 -0.96
CA PHE A 48 -15.05 17.22 0.22
C PHE A 48 -15.82 17.92 1.35
N PRO A 49 -15.61 19.21 1.66
CA PRO A 49 -16.42 19.91 2.65
C PRO A 49 -17.89 20.00 2.24
N ARG A 50 -18.16 20.26 0.95
CA ARG A 50 -19.52 20.29 0.39
C ARG A 50 -20.17 18.92 0.43
N LEU A 51 -19.45 17.87 0.04
CA LEU A 51 -19.94 16.48 0.12
C LEU A 51 -20.24 16.08 1.56
N LYS A 52 -19.38 16.46 2.51
CA LYS A 52 -19.60 16.20 3.94
C LYS A 52 -20.88 16.84 4.46
N ASN A 53 -21.11 18.11 4.14
CA ASN A 53 -22.34 18.80 4.54
C ASN A 53 -23.56 18.17 3.87
N TYR A 54 -23.49 17.89 2.56
CA TYR A 54 -24.57 17.27 1.80
C TYR A 54 -24.95 15.88 2.33
N CYS A 55 -23.97 14.99 2.55
CA CYS A 55 -24.19 13.65 3.11
C CYS A 55 -24.85 13.72 4.49
N ARG A 56 -24.38 14.62 5.35
CA ARG A 56 -24.91 14.81 6.70
C ARG A 56 -26.34 15.36 6.68
N GLU A 57 -26.58 16.43 5.93
CA GLU A 57 -27.85 17.17 5.97
C GLU A 57 -28.99 16.46 5.22
N LYS A 58 -28.69 15.81 4.09
CA LYS A 58 -29.71 15.15 3.27
C LYS A 58 -29.96 13.70 3.67
N TYR A 59 -28.92 12.98 4.07
CA TYR A 59 -29.00 11.53 4.28
C TYR A 59 -28.63 11.08 5.69
N GLY A 60 -28.16 11.98 6.56
CA GLY A 60 -27.66 11.62 7.89
C GLY A 60 -26.43 10.71 7.83
N LEU A 61 -25.66 10.77 6.74
CA LEU A 61 -24.45 9.98 6.52
C LEU A 61 -23.20 10.78 6.90
N GLU A 62 -22.21 10.09 7.43
CA GLU A 62 -20.87 10.63 7.64
C GLU A 62 -20.05 10.49 6.35
N PHE A 63 -19.41 11.57 5.90
CA PHE A 63 -18.45 11.50 4.79
C PHE A 63 -17.02 11.52 5.34
N ARG A 64 -16.20 10.57 4.88
CA ARG A 64 -14.77 10.48 5.14
C ARG A 64 -14.02 10.24 3.84
N TYR A 65 -12.90 10.94 3.66
CA TYR A 65 -11.94 10.61 2.61
C TYR A 65 -10.67 10.05 3.25
N VAL A 66 -10.00 9.17 2.54
CA VAL A 66 -8.68 8.65 2.90
C VAL A 66 -7.72 9.04 1.81
N ASP A 67 -6.76 9.90 2.16
CA ASP A 67 -5.68 10.32 1.29
C ASP A 67 -4.36 10.09 2.03
N MET A 68 -3.66 9.03 1.63
CA MET A 68 -2.43 8.61 2.30
C MET A 68 -1.23 9.51 2.01
N ARG A 69 -1.36 10.52 1.14
CA ARG A 69 -0.23 11.40 0.82
C ARG A 69 -0.16 12.65 1.70
N TRP A 70 -1.22 12.95 2.44
CA TRP A 70 -1.20 13.95 3.51
C TRP A 70 -0.95 13.24 4.84
N GLY A 71 0.32 13.05 5.21
CA GLY A 71 0.69 12.51 6.53
C GLY A 71 1.21 11.08 6.57
N ILE A 72 2.04 10.67 5.59
CA ILE A 72 2.90 9.50 5.80
C ILE A 72 3.81 9.82 6.99
N GLN A 73 3.59 9.13 8.09
CA GLN A 73 4.39 9.27 9.30
C GLN A 73 5.80 8.75 9.02
N ILE A 74 6.81 9.37 9.62
CA ILE A 74 8.21 8.94 9.44
C ILE A 74 8.41 7.51 9.95
N GLU A 75 7.59 7.09 10.90
CA GLU A 75 7.47 5.73 11.41
C GLU A 75 6.99 4.74 10.34
N SER A 76 6.01 5.12 9.51
CA SER A 76 5.55 4.28 8.39
C SER A 76 6.64 4.10 7.35
N ALA A 77 7.40 5.17 7.06
CA ALA A 77 8.56 5.09 6.17
C ALA A 77 9.69 4.23 6.76
N ASN A 78 9.91 4.32 8.07
CA ASN A 78 10.88 3.51 8.79
C ASN A 78 10.58 2.02 8.71
N ASN A 79 9.29 1.64 8.76
CA ASN A 79 8.85 0.23 8.75
C ASN A 79 8.47 -0.29 7.36
N HIS A 80 8.53 0.54 6.32
CA HIS A 80 8.13 0.19 4.95
C HIS A 80 6.64 -0.22 4.82
N GLU A 81 5.78 0.40 5.63
CA GLU A 81 4.36 0.03 5.78
C GLU A 81 3.42 0.82 4.85
N GLU A 82 3.94 1.72 4.02
CA GLU A 82 3.10 2.65 3.24
C GLU A 82 2.16 1.90 2.30
N VAL A 83 2.68 0.91 1.57
CA VAL A 83 1.88 0.12 0.63
C VAL A 83 0.84 -0.72 1.36
N ALA A 84 1.24 -1.42 2.43
CA ALA A 84 0.34 -2.25 3.22
C ALA A 84 -0.80 -1.42 3.84
N THR A 85 -0.49 -0.21 4.32
CA THR A 85 -1.47 0.71 4.86
C THR A 85 -2.44 1.18 3.77
N CYS A 86 -1.96 1.55 2.58
CA CYS A 86 -2.82 1.94 1.46
C CYS A 86 -3.80 0.81 1.08
N LEU A 87 -3.31 -0.42 0.93
CA LEU A 87 -4.14 -1.57 0.56
C LEU A 87 -5.20 -1.89 1.62
N LYS A 88 -4.80 -1.87 2.91
CA LYS A 88 -5.74 -2.04 4.02
C LYS A 88 -6.82 -0.95 4.02
N GLU A 89 -6.45 0.30 3.75
CA GLU A 89 -7.42 1.39 3.69
C GLU A 89 -8.41 1.26 2.54
N ILE A 90 -7.97 0.75 1.37
CA ILE A 90 -8.85 0.41 0.25
C ILE A 90 -9.87 -0.65 0.67
N GLU A 91 -9.43 -1.74 1.32
CA GLU A 91 -10.32 -2.79 1.82
C GLU A 91 -11.36 -2.25 2.80
N LEU A 92 -10.95 -1.38 3.72
CA LEU A 92 -11.87 -0.76 4.68
C LEU A 92 -12.86 0.18 3.99
N CYS A 93 -12.45 0.92 2.94
CA CYS A 93 -13.37 1.73 2.15
C CYS A 93 -14.40 0.86 1.43
N LYS A 94 -13.97 -0.25 0.82
CA LYS A 94 -14.87 -1.24 0.20
C LYS A 94 -15.85 -1.84 1.19
N LYS A 95 -15.38 -2.19 2.38
CA LYS A 95 -16.18 -2.84 3.43
C LYS A 95 -17.23 -1.91 4.03
N TYR A 96 -16.89 -0.64 4.27
CA TYR A 96 -17.74 0.26 5.06
C TYR A 96 -18.43 1.36 4.26
N SER A 97 -17.97 1.72 3.06
CA SER A 97 -18.63 2.77 2.29
C SER A 97 -19.97 2.29 1.75
N VAL A 98 -21.02 3.09 1.95
CA VAL A 98 -22.36 2.82 1.38
C VAL A 98 -22.53 3.31 -0.06
N ALA A 99 -21.55 4.05 -0.57
CA ALA A 99 -21.57 4.64 -1.91
C ALA A 99 -20.19 4.46 -2.54
N THR A 100 -19.71 5.45 -3.30
CA THR A 100 -18.36 5.45 -3.84
C THR A 100 -17.33 5.10 -2.76
N ASN A 101 -16.45 4.16 -3.06
CA ASN A 101 -15.42 3.67 -2.14
C ASN A 101 -13.99 3.95 -2.63
N PHE A 102 -13.82 4.21 -3.92
CA PHE A 102 -12.51 4.43 -4.52
C PHE A 102 -12.58 5.49 -5.63
N VAL A 103 -11.64 6.43 -5.60
CA VAL A 103 -11.45 7.46 -6.63
C VAL A 103 -9.98 7.46 -7.03
N VAL A 104 -9.68 7.41 -8.32
CA VAL A 104 -8.31 7.58 -8.82
C VAL A 104 -8.19 8.80 -9.72
N LEU A 105 -7.13 9.58 -9.50
CA LEU A 105 -6.68 10.66 -10.37
C LEU A 105 -5.41 10.22 -11.09
N LEU A 106 -5.51 9.99 -12.39
CA LEU A 106 -4.41 9.66 -13.26
C LEU A 106 -3.90 10.91 -13.97
N SER A 107 -2.58 10.95 -14.17
CA SER A 107 -1.90 12.06 -14.85
C SER A 107 -0.66 11.48 -15.54
N HIS A 108 0.38 12.28 -15.75
CA HIS A 108 1.52 11.93 -16.59
C HIS A 108 2.60 11.08 -15.91
N ARG A 109 2.45 10.73 -14.63
CA ARG A 109 3.43 9.93 -13.89
C ARG A 109 2.89 8.54 -13.56
N TYR A 110 3.78 7.55 -13.69
CA TYR A 110 3.46 6.18 -13.31
C TYR A 110 3.43 5.96 -11.78
N GLY A 111 4.22 6.72 -11.03
CA GLY A 111 4.28 6.65 -9.57
C GLY A 111 5.54 5.98 -9.01
N SER A 112 5.61 5.90 -7.67
CA SER A 112 6.74 5.30 -6.96
C SER A 112 6.70 3.77 -7.06
N ARG A 113 7.87 3.16 -7.22
CA ARG A 113 8.05 1.70 -7.28
C ARG A 113 9.04 1.29 -6.18
N PRO A 114 8.57 1.20 -4.92
CA PRO A 114 9.43 0.86 -3.79
C PRO A 114 9.90 -0.59 -3.90
N ILE A 115 10.99 -0.92 -3.19
CA ILE A 115 11.37 -2.32 -2.98
C ILE A 115 10.29 -3.02 -2.13
N PRO A 116 10.01 -4.31 -2.35
CA PRO A 116 9.04 -5.04 -1.54
C PRO A 116 9.49 -5.11 -0.08
N ALA A 117 8.59 -4.76 0.84
CA ALA A 117 8.83 -4.93 2.28
C ALA A 117 8.89 -6.41 2.70
N GLN A 118 8.26 -7.29 1.92
CA GLN A 118 8.24 -8.73 2.12
C GLN A 118 8.47 -9.43 0.78
N ILE A 119 9.28 -10.48 0.78
CA ILE A 119 9.58 -11.31 -0.40
C ILE A 119 9.51 -12.77 0.06
N ARG A 120 8.82 -13.65 -0.69
CA ARG A 120 8.80 -15.09 -0.36
C ARG A 120 10.22 -15.65 -0.27
N ALA A 121 10.48 -16.52 0.70
CA ALA A 121 11.81 -17.04 0.94
C ALA A 121 12.43 -17.71 -0.29
N SER A 122 11.66 -18.54 -1.00
CA SER A 122 12.14 -19.18 -2.23
C SER A 122 12.56 -18.18 -3.32
N LEU A 123 11.82 -17.07 -3.45
CA LEU A 123 12.12 -16.03 -4.44
C LEU A 123 13.35 -15.22 -4.01
N PHE A 124 13.43 -14.83 -2.74
CA PHE A 124 14.56 -14.07 -2.21
C PHE A 124 15.88 -14.83 -2.34
N GLU A 125 15.89 -16.12 -2.00
CA GLU A 125 17.10 -16.95 -2.12
C GLU A 125 17.57 -17.06 -3.57
N LEU A 126 16.64 -17.27 -4.50
CA LEU A 126 16.94 -17.30 -5.94
C LEU A 126 17.53 -15.97 -6.44
N LEU A 127 16.92 -14.84 -6.05
CA LEU A 127 17.41 -13.51 -6.41
C LEU A 127 18.81 -13.28 -5.83
N LYS A 128 19.04 -13.67 -4.57
CA LYS A 128 20.34 -13.56 -3.90
C LYS A 128 21.42 -14.39 -4.61
N GLU A 129 21.12 -15.63 -4.99
CA GLU A 129 22.04 -16.49 -5.75
C GLU A 129 22.39 -15.86 -7.09
N THR A 130 21.40 -15.28 -7.78
CA THR A 130 21.60 -14.58 -9.06
C THR A 130 22.56 -13.40 -8.91
N VAL A 131 22.36 -12.56 -7.88
CA VAL A 131 23.25 -11.42 -7.58
C VAL A 131 24.69 -11.88 -7.25
N CYS A 132 24.86 -13.02 -6.57
CA CYS A 132 26.18 -13.53 -6.21
C CYS A 132 26.94 -14.19 -7.38
N ASN A 133 26.23 -14.66 -8.41
CA ASN A 133 26.82 -15.37 -9.55
C ASN A 133 27.28 -14.41 -10.66
N GLU A 134 26.59 -13.27 -10.81
CA GLU A 134 27.08 -12.17 -11.63
C GLU A 134 28.35 -11.60 -10.96
N GLN A 135 29.40 -11.29 -11.72
CA GLN A 135 30.78 -10.99 -11.26
C GLN A 135 30.93 -9.74 -10.35
N ASN A 136 29.87 -9.29 -9.71
CA ASN A 136 29.87 -8.22 -8.72
C ASN A 136 30.51 -8.74 -7.44
N GLU A 137 31.61 -8.09 -7.05
CA GLU A 137 32.25 -8.27 -5.76
C GLU A 137 31.18 -8.44 -4.67
N ASN A 138 31.29 -9.51 -3.87
CA ASN A 138 30.47 -9.99 -2.74
C ASN A 138 29.61 -9.00 -1.90
N ASN A 139 29.73 -7.70 -2.09
CA ASN A 139 29.10 -6.61 -1.37
C ASN A 139 27.58 -6.50 -1.62
N GLU A 140 27.07 -6.77 -2.83
CA GLU A 140 25.63 -6.63 -3.12
C GLU A 140 24.79 -7.74 -2.47
N GLY A 141 25.20 -9.01 -2.58
CA GLY A 141 24.56 -10.11 -1.88
C GLY A 141 24.60 -9.95 -0.34
N LYS A 142 25.71 -9.42 0.19
CA LYS A 142 25.83 -9.03 1.61
C LYS A 142 24.86 -7.91 1.97
N LEU A 143 24.67 -6.92 1.10
CA LEU A 143 23.73 -5.83 1.33
C LEU A 143 22.29 -6.36 1.44
N LEU A 144 21.90 -7.28 0.56
CA LEU A 144 20.58 -7.94 0.63
C LEU A 144 20.38 -8.67 1.95
N THR A 145 21.36 -9.48 2.39
CA THR A 145 21.27 -10.22 3.68
C THR A 145 21.39 -9.33 4.91
N GLN A 146 22.04 -8.16 4.78
CA GLN A 146 22.06 -7.17 5.84
C GLN A 146 20.68 -6.55 6.06
N TRP A 147 19.96 -6.24 4.98
CA TRP A 147 18.69 -5.50 5.02
C TRP A 147 17.45 -6.37 5.10
N TYR A 148 17.48 -7.61 4.62
CA TYR A 148 16.35 -8.54 4.73
C TYR A 148 16.63 -9.61 5.78
N GLN A 149 15.61 -9.93 6.57
CA GLN A 149 15.66 -10.98 7.60
C GLN A 149 14.61 -12.04 7.33
N LEU A 150 14.99 -13.31 7.43
CA LEU A 150 14.07 -14.43 7.31
C LEU A 150 13.09 -14.43 8.49
N ASP A 151 11.80 -14.42 8.18
CA ASP A 151 10.71 -14.71 9.09
C ASP A 151 10.14 -16.10 8.78
N THR A 152 10.34 -17.02 9.72
CA THR A 152 9.82 -18.39 9.67
C THR A 152 8.45 -18.54 10.31
N ASN A 153 7.89 -17.49 10.90
CA ASN A 153 6.54 -17.52 11.46
C ASN A 153 5.48 -17.35 10.35
N SER A 154 5.85 -16.72 9.24
CA SER A 154 5.02 -16.64 8.04
C SER A 154 4.97 -17.99 7.32
N ILE A 155 3.79 -18.36 6.82
CA ILE A 155 3.56 -19.60 6.05
C ILE A 155 2.98 -19.22 4.69
N PRO A 156 3.73 -19.36 3.57
CA PRO A 156 5.12 -19.81 3.49
C PRO A 156 6.12 -18.79 4.11
N PRO A 157 7.36 -19.22 4.46
CA PRO A 157 8.37 -18.32 5.02
C PRO A 157 8.68 -17.15 4.09
N THR A 158 8.97 -15.98 4.66
CA THR A 158 9.22 -14.73 3.93
C THR A 158 10.42 -13.99 4.48
N TYR A 159 11.17 -13.31 3.64
CA TYR A 159 12.14 -12.32 4.06
C TYR A 159 11.45 -10.96 4.23
N ILE A 160 11.67 -10.33 5.37
CA ILE A 160 11.11 -9.01 5.73
C ILE A 160 12.24 -7.98 5.70
N LEU A 161 11.99 -6.86 5.04
CA LEU A 161 12.89 -5.71 5.02
C LEU A 161 12.94 -5.10 6.43
N LYS A 162 14.14 -5.01 6.99
CA LYS A 162 14.36 -4.45 8.33
C LYS A 162 14.04 -2.96 8.36
N ASN A 163 13.58 -2.51 9.51
CA ASN A 163 13.35 -1.10 9.77
C ASN A 163 14.60 -0.26 9.50
N ILE A 164 14.44 0.92 8.89
CA ILE A 164 15.56 1.80 8.54
C ILE A 164 16.41 2.13 9.77
N SER A 165 15.77 2.46 10.90
CA SER A 165 16.42 2.81 12.16
C SER A 165 17.20 1.67 12.82
N SER A 166 16.96 0.42 12.42
CA SER A 166 17.74 -0.73 12.94
C SER A 166 19.17 -0.74 12.41
N ILE A 167 19.40 -0.12 11.24
CA ILE A 167 20.72 -0.03 10.59
C ILE A 167 21.22 1.42 10.58
N ILE A 168 20.32 2.40 10.47
CA ILE A 168 20.61 3.85 10.48
C ILE A 168 19.89 4.49 11.69
N PRO A 169 20.44 4.43 12.92
CA PRO A 169 19.74 4.84 14.14
C PRO A 169 19.21 6.28 14.12
N ASN A 170 19.93 7.17 13.42
CA ASN A 170 19.59 8.59 13.32
C ASN A 170 18.37 8.89 12.44
N PHE A 171 17.80 7.89 11.76
CA PHE A 171 16.62 8.06 10.90
C PHE A 171 15.38 8.52 11.67
N LEU A 172 15.27 8.13 12.95
CA LEU A 172 14.20 8.56 13.87
C LEU A 172 14.70 9.59 14.90
N SER A 173 15.81 10.27 14.62
CA SER A 173 16.31 11.32 15.52
C SER A 173 15.31 12.47 15.67
N LYS A 174 15.44 13.24 16.75
CA LYS A 174 14.72 14.52 16.91
C LYS A 174 15.45 15.67 16.24
N ASN A 175 16.72 15.46 15.86
CA ASN A 175 17.55 16.47 15.23
C ASN A 175 17.32 16.46 13.71
N THR A 176 16.84 17.59 13.19
CA THR A 176 16.53 17.77 11.76
C THR A 176 17.70 17.47 10.83
N ASP A 177 18.94 17.81 11.20
CA ASP A 177 20.10 17.60 10.33
C ASP A 177 20.54 16.13 10.30
N GLU A 178 20.43 15.44 11.44
CA GLU A 178 20.65 14.00 11.53
C GLU A 178 19.64 13.22 10.69
N ILE A 179 18.36 13.59 10.76
CA ILE A 179 17.29 12.97 9.93
C ILE A 179 17.60 13.17 8.44
N LYS A 180 17.98 14.38 8.01
CA LYS A 180 18.32 14.65 6.61
C LYS A 180 19.52 13.83 6.13
N GLN A 181 20.54 13.68 6.97
CA GLN A 181 21.71 12.87 6.64
C GLN A 181 21.34 11.38 6.55
N ALA A 182 20.57 10.88 7.52
CA ALA A 182 20.07 9.51 7.53
C ALA A 182 19.15 9.21 6.33
N ASP A 183 18.26 10.13 5.96
CA ASP A 183 17.41 10.00 4.76
C ASP A 183 18.24 9.96 3.47
N LYS A 184 19.29 10.79 3.38
CA LYS A 184 20.22 10.76 2.24
C LYS A 184 20.98 9.44 2.16
N GLU A 185 21.40 8.90 3.30
CA GLU A 185 22.06 7.58 3.38
C GLU A 185 21.10 6.47 2.97
N TRP A 186 19.89 6.45 3.55
CA TRP A 186 18.83 5.50 3.19
C TRP A 186 18.52 5.54 1.69
N LYS A 187 18.35 6.72 1.10
CA LYS A 187 18.08 6.85 -0.35
C LYS A 187 19.17 6.21 -1.21
N LYS A 188 20.44 6.30 -0.82
CA LYS A 188 21.53 5.64 -1.54
C LYS A 188 21.41 4.12 -1.42
N ILE A 189 21.25 3.61 -0.21
CA ILE A 189 21.12 2.16 0.05
C ILE A 189 19.89 1.59 -0.66
N ASN A 190 18.73 2.23 -0.53
CA ASN A 190 17.49 1.84 -1.17
C ASN A 190 17.61 1.81 -2.71
N ASN A 191 18.36 2.75 -3.31
CA ASN A 191 18.63 2.71 -4.74
C ASN A 191 19.48 1.50 -5.13
N CYS A 192 20.53 1.16 -4.34
CA CYS A 192 21.35 -0.03 -4.58
C CYS A 192 20.52 -1.31 -4.43
N LEU A 193 19.78 -1.46 -3.33
CA LEU A 193 18.89 -2.61 -3.10
C LEU A 193 17.89 -2.78 -4.26
N ARG A 194 17.26 -1.68 -4.68
CA ARG A 194 16.29 -1.69 -5.79
C ARG A 194 16.93 -2.11 -7.10
N GLN A 195 18.14 -1.63 -7.39
CA GLN A 195 18.85 -2.02 -8.61
C GLN A 195 19.22 -3.50 -8.59
N CYS A 196 19.81 -3.98 -7.49
CA CYS A 196 20.18 -5.38 -7.32
C CYS A 196 18.97 -6.31 -7.50
N LEU A 197 17.87 -6.04 -6.80
CA LEU A 197 16.66 -6.85 -6.87
C LEU A 197 16.04 -6.85 -8.27
N ARG A 198 16.02 -5.70 -8.95
CA ARG A 198 15.44 -5.60 -10.30
C ARG A 198 16.28 -6.32 -11.35
N GLN A 199 17.59 -6.16 -11.30
CA GLN A 199 18.49 -6.85 -12.22
C GLN A 199 18.37 -8.36 -12.03
N ALA A 200 18.41 -8.83 -10.78
CA ALA A 200 18.24 -10.24 -10.47
C ALA A 200 16.86 -10.78 -10.93
N ALA A 201 15.78 -10.02 -10.71
CA ALA A 201 14.44 -10.42 -11.14
C ALA A 201 14.34 -10.49 -12.67
N GLU A 202 14.95 -9.54 -13.38
CA GLU A 202 15.00 -9.55 -14.85
C GLU A 202 15.79 -10.76 -15.39
N THR A 203 16.96 -11.05 -14.82
CA THR A 203 17.75 -12.25 -15.16
C THR A 203 16.97 -13.53 -14.87
N CYS A 204 16.33 -13.64 -13.71
CA CYS A 204 15.52 -14.81 -13.34
C CYS A 204 14.32 -15.00 -14.28
N LEU A 205 13.66 -13.92 -14.70
CA LEU A 205 12.53 -13.98 -15.63
C LEU A 205 12.98 -14.46 -17.01
N GLN A 206 14.11 -13.93 -17.52
CA GLN A 206 14.68 -14.35 -18.80
C GLN A 206 15.10 -15.82 -18.81
N GLN A 207 15.51 -16.35 -17.64
CA GLN A 207 15.85 -17.76 -17.45
C GLN A 207 14.62 -18.65 -17.18
N GLY A 208 13.41 -18.08 -17.09
CA GLY A 208 12.17 -18.82 -16.80
C GLY A 208 12.08 -19.37 -15.39
N GLN A 209 12.82 -18.79 -14.43
CA GLN A 209 12.87 -19.26 -13.03
C GLN A 209 11.80 -18.61 -12.15
N ILE A 210 11.24 -17.47 -12.56
CA ILE A 210 10.17 -16.76 -11.86
C ILE A 210 9.01 -16.45 -12.82
N THR A 211 7.84 -16.16 -12.26
CA THR A 211 6.65 -15.78 -13.04
C THR A 211 6.60 -14.27 -13.30
N GLU A 212 5.74 -13.84 -14.23
CA GLU A 212 5.45 -12.40 -14.42
C GLU A 212 4.89 -11.76 -13.15
N ILE A 213 4.10 -12.51 -12.35
CA ILE A 213 3.57 -12.05 -11.06
C ILE A 213 4.71 -11.77 -10.07
N ASP A 214 5.69 -12.67 -9.98
CA ASP A 214 6.87 -12.46 -9.13
C ASP A 214 7.71 -11.27 -9.62
N TYR A 215 7.81 -11.07 -10.93
CA TYR A 215 8.50 -9.93 -11.52
C TYR A 215 7.82 -8.61 -11.18
N ASP A 216 6.49 -8.54 -11.32
CA ASP A 216 5.70 -7.34 -11.08
C ASP A 216 5.88 -6.78 -9.66
N GLU A 217 6.16 -7.61 -8.66
CA GLU A 217 6.43 -7.17 -7.29
C GLU A 217 7.50 -6.06 -7.20
N PHE A 218 8.47 -6.06 -8.11
CA PHE A 218 9.60 -5.12 -8.15
C PHE A 218 9.41 -3.94 -9.13
N PHE A 219 8.48 -4.07 -10.09
CA PHE A 219 8.37 -3.15 -11.23
C PHE A 219 7.07 -2.37 -11.31
N ILE A 220 6.04 -2.75 -10.56
CA ILE A 220 4.77 -2.01 -10.55
C ILE A 220 4.76 -0.89 -9.51
N SER A 221 4.00 0.17 -9.80
CA SER A 221 3.89 1.31 -8.90
C SER A 221 2.90 1.08 -7.76
N ILE A 222 3.02 1.88 -6.70
CA ILE A 222 2.02 1.88 -5.61
C ILE A 222 0.64 2.21 -6.18
N THR A 223 0.55 3.19 -7.09
CA THR A 223 -0.71 3.59 -7.74
C THR A 223 -1.30 2.44 -8.56
N GLU A 224 -0.47 1.67 -9.27
CA GLU A 224 -0.94 0.47 -9.97
C GLU A 224 -1.47 -0.58 -8.98
N LYS A 225 -0.77 -0.85 -7.88
CA LYS A 225 -1.26 -1.74 -6.81
C LYS A 225 -2.60 -1.25 -6.24
N GLU A 226 -2.76 0.05 -6.03
CA GLU A 226 -4.00 0.68 -5.57
C GLU A 226 -5.13 0.48 -6.60
N ILE A 227 -4.87 0.64 -7.90
CA ILE A 227 -5.88 0.45 -8.97
C ILE A 227 -6.28 -1.01 -9.12
N ILE A 228 -5.31 -1.94 -9.09
CA ILE A 228 -5.59 -3.38 -9.13
C ILE A 228 -6.52 -3.74 -7.97
N ASN A 229 -6.16 -3.34 -6.75
CA ASN A 229 -6.94 -3.69 -5.56
C ASN A 229 -8.21 -2.85 -5.41
N GLY A 230 -8.28 -1.64 -5.95
CA GLY A 230 -9.40 -0.72 -5.82
C GLY A 230 -10.47 -0.93 -6.87
N ILE A 231 -10.07 -1.16 -8.11
CA ILE A 231 -10.95 -1.20 -9.29
C ILE A 231 -10.94 -2.58 -9.94
N LEU A 232 -9.78 -3.09 -10.36
CA LEU A 232 -9.73 -4.28 -11.23
C LEU A 232 -10.17 -5.57 -10.52
N SER A 233 -9.85 -5.67 -9.23
CA SER A 233 -10.27 -6.79 -8.38
C SER A 233 -11.61 -6.55 -7.67
N ALA A 234 -12.33 -5.45 -7.95
CA ALA A 234 -13.62 -5.14 -7.34
C ALA A 234 -14.79 -5.73 -8.15
N GLU A 235 -15.68 -6.48 -7.50
CA GLU A 235 -16.89 -7.02 -8.14
C GLU A 235 -17.88 -5.93 -8.56
N ASP A 236 -17.89 -4.81 -7.83
CA ASP A 236 -18.84 -3.68 -7.96
C ASP A 236 -18.17 -2.41 -8.51
N ALA A 237 -17.09 -2.57 -9.28
CA ALA A 237 -16.25 -1.46 -9.75
C ALA A 237 -17.06 -0.35 -10.45
N ASN A 238 -17.97 -0.72 -11.35
CA ASN A 238 -18.76 0.23 -12.15
C ASN A 238 -19.74 1.08 -11.32
N GLU A 239 -20.13 0.61 -10.14
CA GLU A 239 -21.11 1.29 -9.29
C GLU A 239 -20.43 2.13 -8.20
N ARG A 240 -19.25 1.69 -7.74
CA ARG A 240 -18.61 2.23 -6.53
C ARG A 240 -17.28 2.92 -6.75
N THR A 241 -16.76 2.94 -7.98
CA THR A 241 -15.46 3.56 -8.27
C THR A 241 -15.57 4.67 -9.30
N LEU A 242 -14.67 5.65 -9.20
CA LEU A 242 -14.52 6.73 -10.18
C LEU A 242 -13.06 6.84 -10.59
N PHE A 243 -12.80 7.11 -11.86
CA PHE A 243 -11.47 7.39 -12.36
C PHE A 243 -11.49 8.65 -13.23
N PHE A 244 -10.44 9.45 -13.11
CA PHE A 244 -10.22 10.67 -13.89
C PHE A 244 -8.84 10.58 -14.53
N THR A 245 -8.73 11.01 -15.78
CA THR A 245 -7.52 10.94 -16.63
C THR A 245 -7.25 12.28 -17.28
#